data_AF-I3VR19-F1
#
_entry.id   AF-I3VR19-F1
#
_cell.length_a   1.000
_cell.length_b   1.000
_cell.length_c   1.000
_cell.angle_alpha   90.00
_cell.angle_beta   90.00
_cell.angle_gamma   90.00
#
_symmetry.space_group_name_H-M   'P 1'
#
loop_
_entity.id
_entity.type
_entity.pdbx_description
1 polymer ?
#
loop_
_entity_poly.entity_id
_entity_poly.type
_entity_poly.pdbx_seq_one_letter_code
_entity_poly.pdbx_strand_id
1 'polypeptide(L)'
;LIEHQEYKIRVCALNKVGLGEATSVPGTVKPEDKLEAPELDLDSELRKGIVVRAGGSARIHIPFKGRPTPDITWSREEGEFTDRVQIEKGVNYTQLSIDNCDRNDAGKYILKLENSSGSKSAFVTVKVLDTPGPPQNLTVKEVRKDSVLLVWEPPIIDGGSQVKNYVIDKRESTRKAYANVSNKWGET
;
A
#
# COMPACT_ATOMS: atom_id res chain seq x y z
N LEU A 1 -15.71 25.83 28.05
CA LEU A 1 -17.15 25.94 28.38
C LEU A 1 -17.45 24.78 29.32
N ILE A 2 -18.25 25.01 30.36
CA ILE A 2 -18.67 23.98 31.31
C ILE A 2 -19.73 23.14 30.61
N GLU A 3 -19.56 21.82 30.68
CA GLU A 3 -20.49 20.86 30.09
C GLU A 3 -21.89 21.09 30.64
N HIS A 4 -22.91 21.05 29.77
CA HIS A 4 -24.31 21.29 30.10
C HIS A 4 -24.69 22.72 30.51
N GLN A 5 -23.76 23.67 30.54
CA GLN A 5 -24.08 25.07 30.82
C GLN A 5 -24.47 25.82 29.55
N GLU A 6 -25.54 26.60 29.63
CA GLU A 6 -25.99 27.47 28.55
C GLU A 6 -25.22 28.80 28.55
N TYR A 7 -24.79 29.22 27.35
CA TYR A 7 -24.03 30.44 27.16
C TYR A 7 -24.76 31.43 26.26
N LYS A 8 -24.71 32.72 26.63
CA LYS A 8 -25.06 33.82 25.72
C LYS A 8 -23.79 34.30 25.04
N ILE A 9 -23.73 34.17 23.72
CA ILE A 9 -22.58 34.58 22.92
C ILE A 9 -22.80 36.02 22.46
N ARG A 10 -21.79 36.88 22.66
CA ARG A 10 -21.74 38.25 22.14
C ARG A 10 -20.59 38.39 21.16
N VAL A 11 -20.87 38.97 19.99
CA VAL A 11 -19.90 39.17 18.92
C VAL A 11 -19.73 40.67 18.71
N CYS A 12 -18.48 41.14 18.65
CA CYS A 12 -18.14 42.52 18.30
C CYS A 12 -17.08 42.49 17.20
N ALA A 13 -17.11 43.48 16.30
CA ALA A 13 -16.14 43.62 15.23
C ALA A 13 -15.13 44.72 15.60
N LEU A 14 -13.83 44.48 15.39
CA LEU A 14 -12.79 45.49 15.57
C LEU A 14 -12.28 45.96 14.20
N ASN A 15 -12.24 47.27 13.97
CA ASN A 15 -11.63 47.87 12.79
C ASN A 15 -10.59 48.95 13.18
N LYS A 16 -9.96 49.61 12.19
CA LYS A 16 -8.94 50.66 12.42
C LYS A 16 -9.44 51.87 13.22
N VAL A 17 -10.75 52.08 13.28
CA VAL A 17 -11.40 53.20 13.99
C VAL A 17 -11.81 52.79 15.41
N GLY A 18 -11.96 51.49 15.69
CA GLY A 18 -12.20 50.99 17.03
C GLY A 18 -13.05 49.72 17.07
N LEU A 19 -13.61 49.47 18.26
CA LEU A 19 -14.43 48.31 18.57
C LEU A 19 -15.91 48.66 18.32
N GLY A 20 -16.57 47.90 17.44
CA GLY A 20 -17.98 48.04 17.13
C GLY A 20 -18.88 47.53 18.26
N GLU A 21 -20.18 47.84 18.17
CA GLU A 21 -21.16 47.42 19.15
C GLU A 21 -21.26 45.88 19.24
N ALA A 22 -21.36 45.37 20.47
CA ALA A 22 -21.47 43.93 20.70
C ALA A 22 -22.92 43.47 20.48
N THR A 23 -23.15 42.63 19.48
CA THR A 23 -24.43 41.97 19.23
C THR A 23 -24.48 40.62 19.92
N SER A 24 -25.54 40.37 20.68
CA SER A 24 -25.82 39.04 21.22
C SER A 24 -26.43 38.16 20.12
N VAL A 25 -25.94 36.94 19.95
CA VAL A 25 -26.59 35.92 19.11
C VAL A 25 -27.96 35.60 19.75
N PRO A 26 -29.07 35.50 18.97
CA PRO A 26 -30.37 35.13 19.51
C PRO A 26 -30.34 33.77 20.20
N GLY A 27 -30.90 33.69 21.41
CA GLY A 27 -30.98 32.44 22.20
C GLY A 27 -29.78 32.16 23.10
N THR A 28 -29.80 30.99 23.73
CA THR A 28 -28.67 30.42 24.46
C THR A 28 -28.05 29.29 23.63
N VAL A 29 -26.72 29.17 23.69
CA VAL A 29 -25.98 28.11 23.02
C VAL A 29 -25.50 27.14 24.07
N LYS A 30 -25.86 25.86 23.91
CA LYS A 30 -25.28 24.78 24.67
C LYS A 30 -24.06 24.24 23.92
N PRO A 31 -22.89 24.14 24.55
CA PRO A 31 -21.75 23.45 23.97
C PRO A 31 -22.11 21.96 23.89
N GLU A 32 -22.24 21.45 22.67
CA GLU A 32 -22.48 20.02 22.42
C GLU A 32 -21.29 19.46 21.63
N ASP A 33 -20.76 18.34 22.11
CA ASP A 33 -19.73 17.62 21.40
C ASP A 33 -20.33 16.91 20.20
N LYS A 34 -19.84 17.26 19.01
CA LYS A 34 -20.24 16.59 17.78
C LYS A 34 -19.56 15.23 17.71
N LEU A 35 -20.35 14.19 17.96
CA LEU A 35 -19.96 12.79 17.88
C LEU A 35 -20.23 12.27 16.47
N GLU A 36 -19.17 11.87 15.78
CA GLU A 36 -19.19 11.34 14.41
C GLU A 36 -18.39 10.03 14.39
N ALA A 37 -19.04 8.92 14.01
CA ALA A 37 -18.35 7.64 13.86
C ALA A 37 -17.22 7.71 12.82
N PRO A 38 -16.18 6.87 12.93
CA PRO A 38 -15.06 6.92 12.00
C PRO A 38 -15.53 6.61 10.57
N GLU A 39 -15.11 7.44 9.62
CA GLU A 39 -15.39 7.27 8.20
C GLU A 39 -14.07 7.30 7.43
N LEU A 40 -13.90 6.35 6.50
CA LEU A 40 -12.77 6.32 5.59
C LEU A 40 -13.27 5.86 4.22
N ASP A 41 -12.65 6.40 3.18
CA ASP A 41 -12.84 5.93 1.80
C ASP A 41 -11.47 5.56 1.22
N LEU A 42 -11.35 4.30 0.79
CA LEU A 42 -10.17 3.85 0.07
C LEU A 42 -10.32 4.27 -1.39
N ASP A 43 -9.31 4.92 -1.96
CA ASP A 43 -9.29 5.19 -3.39
C ASP A 43 -9.26 3.89 -4.22
N SER A 44 -9.52 4.00 -5.52
CA SER A 44 -9.59 2.84 -6.42
C SER A 44 -8.28 2.07 -6.53
N GLU A 45 -7.13 2.72 -6.34
CA GLU A 45 -5.82 2.09 -6.48
C GLU A 45 -5.49 1.26 -5.23
N LEU A 46 -5.76 1.80 -4.04
CA LEU A 46 -5.62 1.07 -2.79
C LEU A 46 -6.57 -0.14 -2.71
N ARG A 47 -7.77 -0.04 -3.30
CA ARG A 47 -8.72 -1.17 -3.39
C ARG A 47 -8.23 -2.30 -4.31
N LYS A 48 -7.52 -1.99 -5.40
CA LYS A 48 -6.90 -3.00 -6.28
C LYS A 48 -5.71 -3.70 -5.63
N GLY A 49 -5.11 -3.03 -4.63
CA GLY A 49 -3.90 -3.46 -3.97
C GLY A 49 -2.65 -2.86 -4.61
N ILE A 50 -1.62 -2.71 -3.80
CA ILE A 50 -0.34 -2.13 -4.18
C ILE A 50 0.57 -3.24 -4.71
N VAL A 51 1.20 -2.99 -5.84
CA VAL A 51 2.23 -3.87 -6.40
C VAL A 51 3.57 -3.15 -6.33
N VAL A 52 4.52 -3.73 -5.60
CA VAL A 52 5.88 -3.20 -5.43
C VAL A 52 6.89 -4.21 -5.94
N ARG A 53 8.01 -3.76 -6.51
CA ARG A 53 9.13 -4.65 -6.83
C ARG A 53 9.98 -4.88 -5.59
N ALA A 54 10.58 -6.08 -5.45
CA ALA A 54 11.54 -6.35 -4.39
C ALA A 54 12.65 -5.28 -4.39
N GLY A 55 13.00 -4.78 -3.21
CA GLY A 55 13.89 -3.65 -2.99
C GLY A 55 13.26 -2.26 -3.16
N GLY A 56 12.03 -2.17 -3.67
CA GLY A 56 11.27 -0.91 -3.74
C GLY A 56 10.63 -0.54 -2.40
N SER A 57 9.86 0.55 -2.40
CA SER A 57 9.14 1.02 -1.20
C SER A 57 7.62 0.98 -1.42
N ALA A 58 6.88 0.52 -0.42
CA ALA A 58 5.43 0.58 -0.36
C ALA A 58 4.97 1.71 0.57
N ARG A 59 3.96 2.47 0.15
CA ARG A 59 3.34 3.54 0.97
C ARG A 59 1.82 3.48 0.85
N ILE A 60 1.15 3.33 1.98
CA ILE A 60 -0.31 3.31 2.10
C ILE A 60 -0.71 4.56 2.89
N HIS A 61 -1.29 5.55 2.23
CA HIS A 61 -1.78 6.77 2.88
C HIS A 61 -3.31 6.79 2.84
N ILE A 62 -3.96 6.86 4.00
CA ILE A 62 -5.43 6.79 4.11
C ILE A 62 -5.92 8.00 4.91
N PRO A 63 -6.63 8.96 4.29
CA PRO A 63 -7.35 9.99 5.00
C PRO A 63 -8.60 9.39 5.66
N PHE A 64 -8.99 9.94 6.81
CA PHE A 64 -10.20 9.56 7.53
C PHE A 64 -10.86 10.76 8.20
N LYS A 65 -12.11 10.55 8.62
CA LYS A 65 -12.90 11.47 9.45
C LYS A 65 -13.40 10.72 10.68
N GLY A 66 -13.80 11.48 11.69
CA GLY A 66 -14.38 10.96 12.92
C GLY A 66 -14.19 11.96 14.06
N ARG A 67 -15.17 12.02 14.95
CA ARG A 67 -15.17 12.90 16.12
C ARG A 67 -15.73 12.15 17.33
N PRO A 68 -15.00 12.04 18.46
CA PRO A 68 -13.60 12.44 18.65
C PRO A 68 -12.66 11.75 17.65
N THR A 69 -11.44 12.27 17.50
CA THR A 69 -10.42 11.70 16.61
C THR A 69 -10.29 10.21 16.89
N PRO A 70 -10.55 9.35 15.89
CA PRO A 70 -10.49 7.91 16.09
C PRO A 70 -9.09 7.44 16.47
N ASP A 71 -9.06 6.45 17.35
CA ASP A 71 -7.87 5.67 17.64
C ASP A 71 -7.52 4.80 16.43
N ILE A 72 -6.24 4.79 16.06
CA ILE A 72 -5.76 4.16 14.82
C ILE A 72 -5.02 2.88 15.18
N THR A 73 -5.46 1.76 14.62
CA THR A 73 -4.80 0.46 14.77
C THR A 73 -4.53 -0.15 13.41
N TRP A 74 -3.26 -0.46 13.14
CA TRP A 74 -2.85 -1.24 11.99
C TRP A 74 -2.50 -2.66 12.44
N SER A 75 -2.85 -3.64 11.63
CA SER A 75 -2.45 -5.03 11.81
C SER A 75 -2.21 -5.72 10.45
N ARG A 76 -1.60 -6.90 10.47
CA ARG A 76 -1.53 -7.80 9.32
C ARG A 76 -2.52 -8.94 9.51
N GLU A 77 -3.05 -9.46 8.41
CA GLU A 77 -3.84 -10.69 8.43
C GLU A 77 -2.98 -11.90 8.85
N GLU A 78 -1.71 -11.91 8.42
CA GLU A 78 -0.75 -12.96 8.72
C GLU A 78 0.58 -12.37 9.17
N GLY A 79 1.10 -12.91 10.28
CA GLY A 79 2.38 -12.51 10.87
C GLY A 79 2.34 -11.17 11.59
N GLU A 80 3.52 -10.73 12.03
CA GLU A 80 3.72 -9.45 12.70
C GLU A 80 4.36 -8.42 11.74
N PHE A 81 4.35 -7.15 12.15
CA PHE A 81 5.12 -6.13 11.45
C PHE A 81 6.60 -6.35 11.68
N THR A 82 7.39 -6.16 10.62
CA THR A 82 8.83 -6.03 10.74
C THR A 82 9.19 -4.66 11.32
N ASP A 83 10.41 -4.52 11.81
CA ASP A 83 10.99 -3.25 12.27
C ASP A 83 11.07 -2.17 11.19
N ARG A 84 11.10 -2.58 9.91
CA ARG A 84 11.05 -1.69 8.74
C ARG A 84 9.73 -0.95 8.58
N VAL A 85 8.64 -1.44 9.18
CA VAL A 85 7.31 -0.83 9.04
C VAL A 85 7.26 0.46 9.85
N GLN A 86 7.04 1.57 9.17
CA GLN A 86 6.86 2.88 9.79
C GLN A 86 5.39 3.29 9.69
N ILE A 87 4.77 3.60 10.83
CA ILE A 87 3.37 4.01 10.90
C ILE A 87 3.29 5.43 11.44
N GLU A 88 2.69 6.30 10.66
CA GLU A 88 2.36 7.67 11.01
C GLU A 88 0.87 7.77 11.33
N LYS A 89 0.54 8.41 12.45
CA LYS A 89 -0.82 8.63 12.94
C LYS A 89 -1.08 10.13 13.03
N GLY A 90 -1.89 10.65 12.12
CA GLY A 90 -2.33 12.03 12.10
C GLY A 90 -3.74 12.21 12.66
N VAL A 91 -4.23 13.45 12.67
CA VAL A 91 -5.57 13.79 13.18
C VAL A 91 -6.69 13.38 12.22
N ASN A 92 -6.40 13.31 10.93
CA ASN A 92 -7.34 13.02 9.85
C ASN A 92 -6.73 12.11 8.77
N TYR A 93 -5.59 11.48 9.07
CA TYR A 93 -4.95 10.53 8.17
C TYR A 93 -4.09 9.55 8.95
N THR A 94 -3.77 8.44 8.32
CA THR A 94 -2.69 7.55 8.75
C THR A 94 -1.89 7.10 7.54
N GLN A 95 -0.61 6.86 7.74
CA GLN A 95 0.27 6.37 6.68
C GLN A 95 1.09 5.18 7.20
N LEU A 96 1.13 4.12 6.41
CA LEU A 96 2.03 3.00 6.61
C LEU A 96 3.06 3.00 5.46
N SER A 97 4.34 2.96 5.80
CA SER A 97 5.42 2.89 4.81
C SER A 97 6.42 1.78 5.15
N ILE A 98 6.90 1.11 4.11
CA ILE A 98 7.91 0.05 4.18
C ILE A 98 8.92 0.35 3.08
N ASP A 99 10.19 0.52 3.43
CA ASP A 99 11.28 0.65 2.47
C ASP A 99 11.96 -0.70 2.25
N ASN A 100 12.58 -0.87 1.08
CA ASN A 100 13.32 -2.07 0.71
C ASN A 100 12.48 -3.35 0.92
N CYS A 101 11.28 -3.36 0.33
CA CYS A 101 10.32 -4.45 0.47
C CYS A 101 10.86 -5.78 -0.05
N ASP A 102 10.55 -6.87 0.66
CA ASP A 102 10.79 -8.24 0.21
C ASP A 102 9.51 -9.08 0.26
N ARG A 103 9.62 -10.36 -0.11
CA ARG A 103 8.47 -11.27 -0.16
C ARG A 103 7.68 -11.39 1.15
N ASN A 104 8.32 -11.15 2.30
CA ASN A 104 7.68 -11.24 3.62
C ASN A 104 6.84 -10.00 3.95
N ASP A 105 6.98 -8.92 3.18
CA ASP A 105 6.13 -7.72 3.28
C ASP A 105 4.87 -7.84 2.39
N ALA A 106 4.73 -8.93 1.62
CA ALA A 106 3.49 -9.22 0.91
C ALA A 106 2.39 -9.63 1.89
N GLY A 107 1.14 -9.32 1.57
CA GLY A 107 -0.02 -9.73 2.35
C GLY A 107 -1.06 -8.62 2.50
N LYS A 108 -2.00 -8.84 3.42
CA LYS A 108 -3.12 -7.92 3.66
C LYS A 108 -2.89 -7.11 4.94
N TYR A 109 -2.87 -5.79 4.77
CA TYR A 109 -2.72 -4.82 5.83
C TYR A 109 -4.11 -4.30 6.20
N ILE A 110 -4.47 -4.40 7.48
CA ILE A 110 -5.79 -4.07 8.00
C ILE A 110 -5.67 -2.79 8.84
N LEU A 111 -6.48 -1.80 8.51
CA LEU A 111 -6.66 -0.57 9.26
C LEU A 111 -7.99 -0.65 10.01
N LYS A 112 -7.95 -0.43 11.32
CA LYS A 112 -9.12 -0.24 12.19
C LYS A 112 -9.07 1.16 12.80
N LEU A 113 -10.16 1.90 12.67
CA LEU A 113 -10.41 3.18 13.30
C LEU A 113 -11.54 3.02 14.32
N GLU A 114 -11.37 3.54 15.53
CA GLU A 114 -12.34 3.38 16.61
C GLU A 114 -12.47 4.64 17.46
N ASN A 115 -13.69 5.07 17.75
CA ASN A 115 -13.96 6.13 18.72
C ASN A 115 -15.23 5.80 19.52
N SER A 116 -15.62 6.70 20.43
CA SER A 116 -16.83 6.53 21.27
C SER A 116 -18.13 6.42 20.47
N SER A 117 -18.12 6.80 19.20
CA SER A 117 -19.30 6.80 18.31
C SER A 117 -19.36 5.57 17.41
N GLY A 118 -18.30 4.75 17.34
CA GLY A 118 -18.28 3.52 16.56
C GLY A 118 -16.90 3.12 16.07
N SER A 119 -16.86 2.15 15.16
CA SER A 119 -15.63 1.68 14.53
C SER A 119 -15.80 1.45 13.03
N LYS A 120 -14.70 1.58 12.30
CA LYS A 120 -14.62 1.30 10.86
C LYS A 120 -13.30 0.59 10.55
N SER A 121 -13.39 -0.45 9.72
CA SER A 121 -12.20 -1.17 9.25
C SER A 121 -12.12 -1.17 7.72
N ALA A 122 -10.89 -1.23 7.23
CA ALA A 122 -10.58 -1.40 5.82
C ALA A 122 -9.27 -2.19 5.67
N PHE A 123 -8.99 -2.68 4.47
CA PHE A 123 -7.74 -3.39 4.21
C PHE A 123 -7.15 -3.00 2.86
N VAL A 124 -5.83 -3.12 2.76
CA VAL A 124 -5.07 -2.93 1.53
C VAL A 124 -4.17 -4.15 1.33
N THR A 125 -4.23 -4.74 0.14
CA THR A 125 -3.35 -5.87 -0.22
C THR A 125 -2.06 -5.34 -0.84
N VAL A 126 -0.92 -5.81 -0.34
CA VAL A 126 0.41 -5.53 -0.91
C VAL A 126 0.93 -6.80 -1.56
N LYS A 127 1.36 -6.69 -2.82
CA LYS A 127 2.03 -7.75 -3.58
C LYS A 127 3.46 -7.31 -3.88
N VAL A 128 4.42 -8.16 -3.56
CA VAL A 128 5.83 -7.91 -3.84
C VAL A 128 6.26 -8.81 -5.01
N LEU A 129 6.70 -8.18 -6.10
CA LEU A 129 7.21 -8.85 -7.29
C LEU A 129 8.74 -8.87 -7.26
N ASP A 130 9.31 -10.05 -7.21
CA ASP A 130 10.74 -10.30 -7.25
C ASP A 130 11.13 -10.94 -8.59
N THR A 131 12.43 -11.02 -8.84
CA THR A 131 12.95 -11.77 -9.99
C THR A 131 12.74 -13.27 -9.73
N PRO A 132 12.17 -14.03 -10.67
CA PRO A 132 12.11 -15.48 -10.55
C PRO A 132 13.52 -16.07 -10.37
N GLY A 133 13.61 -17.17 -9.64
CA GLY A 133 14.85 -17.93 -9.52
C GLY A 133 15.29 -18.56 -10.86
N PRO A 134 16.46 -19.21 -10.87
CA PRO A 134 16.93 -19.93 -12.04
C PRO A 134 16.03 -21.15 -12.35
N PRO A 135 15.78 -21.46 -13.64
CA PRO A 135 15.16 -22.72 -14.03
C PRO A 135 15.93 -23.92 -13.49
N GLN A 136 15.22 -25.01 -13.20
CA GLN A 136 15.80 -26.22 -12.62
C GLN A 136 16.08 -27.26 -13.70
N ASN A 137 17.00 -28.20 -13.40
CA ASN A 137 17.20 -29.41 -14.19
C ASN A 137 17.36 -29.20 -15.72
N LEU A 138 18.15 -28.19 -16.10
CA LEU A 138 18.46 -27.95 -17.52
C LEU A 138 19.26 -29.14 -18.08
N THR A 139 18.64 -29.85 -19.03
CA THR A 139 19.21 -31.04 -19.66
C THR A 139 19.16 -30.95 -21.18
N VAL A 140 20.18 -31.51 -21.83
CA VAL A 140 20.22 -31.70 -23.28
C VAL A 140 19.59 -33.05 -23.58
N LYS A 141 18.42 -33.05 -24.19
CA LYS A 141 17.67 -34.28 -24.51
C LYS A 141 18.09 -34.89 -25.85
N GLU A 142 18.38 -34.06 -26.84
CA GLU A 142 18.77 -34.50 -28.17
C GLU A 142 19.76 -33.52 -28.79
N VAL A 143 20.77 -34.04 -29.49
CA VAL A 143 21.73 -33.26 -30.26
C VAL A 143 21.65 -33.70 -31.72
N ARG A 144 21.34 -32.76 -32.61
CA ARG A 144 21.41 -32.93 -34.05
C ARG A 144 22.56 -32.09 -34.61
N LYS A 145 22.81 -32.23 -35.91
CA LYS A 145 23.88 -31.50 -36.61
C LYS A 145 23.74 -29.98 -36.47
N ASP A 146 22.51 -29.46 -36.49
CA ASP A 146 22.18 -28.04 -36.57
C ASP A 146 21.23 -27.55 -35.45
N SER A 147 20.72 -28.46 -34.61
CA SER A 147 19.73 -28.17 -33.58
C SER A 147 19.96 -28.99 -32.31
N VAL A 148 19.49 -28.47 -31.18
CA VAL A 148 19.56 -29.11 -29.87
C VAL A 148 18.21 -28.99 -29.20
N LEU A 149 17.74 -30.07 -28.59
CA LEU A 149 16.55 -30.05 -27.75
C LEU A 149 16.94 -29.88 -26.28
N LEU A 150 16.52 -28.77 -25.69
CA LEU A 150 16.72 -28.45 -24.28
C LEU A 150 15.42 -28.66 -23.51
N VAL A 151 15.51 -29.25 -22.33
CA VAL A 151 14.39 -29.42 -21.40
C VAL A 151 14.83 -28.92 -20.03
N TRP A 152 13.94 -28.21 -19.35
CA TRP A 152 14.15 -27.71 -17.99
C TRP A 152 12.83 -27.68 -17.23
N GLU A 153 12.93 -27.52 -15.93
CA GLU A 153 11.81 -27.36 -15.00
C GLU A 153 11.67 -25.89 -14.57
N PRO A 154 10.46 -25.44 -14.19
CA PRO A 154 10.25 -24.10 -13.67
C PRO A 154 11.10 -23.81 -12.42
N PRO A 155 11.41 -22.53 -12.14
CA PRO A 155 12.09 -22.17 -10.91
C PRO A 155 11.20 -22.49 -9.70
N ILE A 156 11.84 -22.91 -8.60
CA ILE A 156 11.15 -23.16 -7.32
C ILE A 156 10.53 -21.86 -6.78
N ILE A 157 11.19 -20.72 -7.03
CA ILE A 157 10.74 -19.39 -6.63
C ILE A 157 10.38 -18.65 -7.91
N ASP A 158 9.10 -18.34 -8.11
CA ASP A 158 8.58 -17.62 -9.28
C ASP A 158 8.68 -16.09 -9.16
N GLY A 159 9.10 -15.58 -8.01
CA GLY A 159 9.21 -14.14 -7.76
C GLY A 159 7.86 -13.46 -7.49
N GLY A 160 6.84 -14.20 -7.06
CA GLY A 160 5.54 -13.62 -6.70
C GLY A 160 4.60 -13.39 -7.89
N SER A 161 4.98 -13.87 -9.08
CA SER A 161 4.11 -13.94 -10.25
C SER A 161 4.51 -15.10 -11.16
N GLN A 162 3.55 -15.68 -11.85
CA GLN A 162 3.80 -16.77 -12.80
C GLN A 162 4.83 -16.36 -13.86
N VAL A 163 5.82 -17.24 -14.07
CA VAL A 163 6.83 -17.07 -15.14
C VAL A 163 6.15 -17.04 -16.51
N LYS A 164 6.36 -15.97 -17.27
CA LYS A 164 5.73 -15.74 -18.57
C LYS A 164 6.49 -16.35 -19.75
N ASN A 165 7.81 -16.35 -19.69
CA ASN A 165 8.68 -16.84 -20.77
C ASN A 165 10.08 -17.16 -20.24
N TYR A 166 10.83 -17.92 -21.04
CA TYR A 166 12.26 -18.19 -20.83
C TYR A 166 13.06 -17.58 -21.98
N VAL A 167 14.29 -17.18 -21.67
CA VAL A 167 15.25 -16.64 -22.63
C VAL A 167 16.41 -17.62 -22.71
N ILE A 168 16.74 -18.09 -23.91
CA ILE A 168 17.84 -19.02 -24.13
C ILE A 168 18.98 -18.24 -24.77
N ASP A 169 20.14 -18.25 -24.13
CA ASP A 169 21.37 -17.70 -24.68
C ASP A 169 22.37 -18.83 -24.97
N LYS A 170 22.99 -18.79 -26.15
CA LYS A 170 24.02 -19.74 -26.58
C LYS A 170 25.37 -19.06 -26.72
N ARG A 171 26.45 -19.80 -26.46
CA ARG A 171 27.82 -19.32 -26.68
C ARG A 171 28.61 -20.39 -27.43
N GLU A 172 29.17 -20.01 -28.57
CA GLU A 172 30.14 -20.83 -29.28
C GLU A 172 31.43 -20.91 -28.46
N SER A 173 32.10 -22.07 -28.44
CA SER A 173 33.33 -22.27 -27.67
C SER A 173 34.45 -21.28 -28.03
N THR A 174 34.43 -20.77 -29.26
CA THR A 174 35.39 -19.78 -29.78
C THR A 174 35.06 -18.33 -29.39
N ARG A 175 33.87 -18.07 -28.84
CA ARG A 175 33.41 -16.73 -28.47
C ARG A 175 33.40 -16.55 -26.95
N LYS A 176 33.74 -15.35 -26.50
CA LYS A 176 33.69 -14.98 -25.07
C LYS A 176 32.28 -14.62 -24.59
N ALA A 177 31.43 -14.11 -25.50
CA ALA A 177 30.10 -13.61 -25.18
C ALA A 177 28.98 -14.58 -25.59
N TYR A 178 27.93 -14.63 -24.79
CA TYR A 178 26.67 -15.30 -25.11
C TYR A 178 25.87 -14.49 -26.13
N ALA A 179 25.07 -15.17 -26.94
CA ALA A 179 24.17 -14.59 -27.92
C ALA A 179 22.77 -15.20 -27.77
N ASN A 180 21.74 -14.36 -27.87
CA ASN A 180 20.37 -14.80 -27.74
C ASN A 180 19.94 -15.74 -28.87
N VAL A 181 19.27 -16.83 -28.52
CA VAL A 181 18.62 -17.71 -29.48
C VAL A 181 17.28 -17.08 -29.86
N SER A 182 17.26 -16.29 -30.94
CA SER A 182 16.05 -15.64 -31.42
C SER A 182 14.99 -16.67 -31.85
N ASN A 183 13.73 -16.46 -31.46
CA ASN A 183 12.56 -17.11 -32.06
C ASN A 183 12.37 -16.65 -33.51
N LYS A 184 13.24 -17.08 -34.43
CA LYS A 184 12.88 -17.08 -35.84
C LYS A 184 12.25 -18.42 -36.14
N TRP A 185 10.93 -18.47 -36.04
CA TRP A 185 10.14 -19.53 -36.63
C TRP A 185 10.30 -19.40 -38.14
N GLY A 186 11.17 -20.22 -38.73
CA GLY A 186 11.22 -20.37 -40.17
C GLY A 186 10.02 -21.19 -40.59
N GLU A 187 8.99 -20.55 -41.16
CA GLU A 187 8.06 -21.27 -42.02
C GLU A 187 8.88 -21.96 -43.10
N THR A 188 8.77 -23.29 -43.16
CA THR A 188 9.19 -24.09 -44.31
C THR A 188 7.99 -24.87 -44.78
#